data_AF-A0A958MAI4-F1
#
_entry.id   AF-A0A958MAI4-F1
#
_cell.length_a   1.000
_cell.length_b   1.000
_cell.length_c   1.000
_cell.angle_alpha   90.00
_cell.angle_beta   90.00
_cell.angle_gamma   90.00
#
_symmetry.space_group_name_H-M   'P 1'
#
loop_
_entity.id
_entity.type
_entity.pdbx_description
1 polymer ?
#
loop_
_entity_poly.entity_id
_entity_poly.type
_entity_poly.pdbx_seq_one_letter_code
_entity_poly.pdbx_strand_id
1 'polypeptide(L)'
;MKAIVYYLAIPFVYLLAWSPFWLLYRISDLCFVILYFVLGYRKRIVMDNLRNSFPEKPEKEIKDIGKKFYRYFCDLILETLKTLTISPKEVRQRVQFD
;
A
#
# COMPACT_ATOMS: atom_id res chain seq x y z
N MET A 1 3.37 -6.60 -28.29
CA MET A 1 3.47 -7.12 -26.90
C MET A 1 3.08 -6.10 -25.83
N LYS A 2 3.71 -4.91 -25.76
CA LYS A 2 3.36 -3.88 -24.74
C LYS A 2 1.88 -3.45 -24.76
N ALA A 3 1.31 -3.25 -25.95
CA ALA A 3 -0.11 -2.90 -26.10
C ALA A 3 -1.05 -4.00 -25.59
N ILE A 4 -0.73 -5.27 -25.85
CA ILE A 4 -1.55 -6.41 -25.39
C ILE A 4 -1.56 -6.49 -23.86
N VAL A 5 -0.38 -6.41 -23.23
CA VAL A 5 -0.26 -6.39 -21.76
C VAL A 5 -1.02 -5.22 -21.16
N TYR A 6 -0.93 -4.04 -21.77
CA TYR A 6 -1.66 -2.86 -21.34
C TYR A 6 -3.18 -3.07 -21.37
N TYR A 7 -3.74 -3.52 -22.50
CA TYR A 7 -5.18 -3.75 -22.63
C TYR A 7 -5.68 -4.90 -21.76
N LEU A 8 -4.83 -5.88 -21.45
CA LEU A 8 -5.15 -6.93 -20.48
C LEU A 8 -5.09 -6.43 -19.04
N ALA A 9 -4.14 -5.57 -18.67
CA ALA A 9 -3.98 -5.10 -17.29
C ALA A 9 -5.11 -4.16 -16.84
N ILE A 10 -5.62 -3.30 -17.74
CA ILE A 10 -6.69 -2.34 -17.45
C ILE A 10 -7.92 -2.98 -16.78
N PRO A 11 -8.57 -4.01 -17.36
CA PRO A 11 -9.78 -4.58 -16.76
C PRO A 11 -9.50 -5.15 -15.37
N PHE A 12 -8.33 -5.75 -15.11
CA PHE A 12 -7.96 -6.21 -13.78
C PHE A 12 -7.79 -5.06 -12.78
N VAL A 13 -7.17 -3.96 -13.18
CA VAL A 13 -7.01 -2.78 -12.32
C VAL A 13 -8.38 -2.17 -11.97
N TYR A 14 -9.27 -2.03 -12.95
CA TYR A 14 -10.62 -1.51 -12.71
C TYR A 14 -11.47 -2.46 -11.87
N LEU A 15 -11.34 -3.77 -12.06
CA LEU A 15 -12.02 -4.78 -11.24
C LEU A 15 -11.56 -4.69 -9.77
N LEU A 16 -10.25 -4.54 -9.55
CA LEU A 16 -9.70 -4.33 -8.21
C LEU A 16 -10.19 -3.01 -7.61
N ALA A 17 -10.13 -1.91 -8.37
CA ALA A 17 -10.59 -0.60 -7.91
C ALA A 17 -12.08 -0.59 -7.54
N TRP A 18 -12.93 -1.26 -8.32
CA TRP A 18 -14.37 -1.30 -8.06
C TRP A 18 -14.75 -2.08 -6.79
N SER A 19 -13.90 -3.02 -6.35
CA SER A 19 -14.15 -3.87 -5.19
C SER A 19 -14.41 -3.10 -3.88
N PRO A 20 -15.17 -3.66 -2.93
CA PRO A 20 -15.44 -2.99 -1.65
C PRO A 20 -14.16 -2.87 -0.81
N PHE A 21 -14.08 -1.80 -0.01
CA PHE A 21 -12.89 -1.48 0.79
C PHE A 21 -12.39 -2.62 1.67
N TRP A 22 -13.28 -3.38 2.30
CA TRP A 22 -12.87 -4.51 3.14
C TRP A 22 -12.09 -5.58 2.37
N LEU A 23 -12.40 -5.77 1.08
CA LEU A 23 -11.67 -6.72 0.23
C LEU A 23 -10.30 -6.13 -0.15
N LEU A 24 -10.24 -4.84 -0.47
CA LEU A 24 -8.98 -4.15 -0.72
C LEU A 24 -8.03 -4.27 0.47
N TYR A 25 -8.50 -4.04 1.70
CA TYR A 25 -7.64 -4.18 2.88
C TYR A 25 -7.15 -5.61 3.09
N ARG A 26 -7.96 -6.64 2.80
CA ARG A 26 -7.48 -8.03 2.85
C ARG A 26 -6.41 -8.33 1.80
N ILE A 27 -6.57 -7.78 0.59
CA ILE A 27 -5.56 -7.90 -0.47
C ILE A 27 -4.30 -7.14 -0.06
N SER A 28 -4.43 -5.97 0.57
CA SER A 28 -3.31 -5.19 1.11
C SER A 28 -2.52 -6.00 2.15
N ASP A 29 -3.22 -6.65 3.09
CA ASP A 29 -2.59 -7.49 4.10
C ASP A 29 -1.80 -8.65 3.49
N LEU A 30 -2.35 -9.28 2.44
CA LEU A 30 -1.64 -10.32 1.69
C LEU A 30 -0.41 -9.75 0.97
N CYS A 31 -0.56 -8.61 0.29
CA CYS A 31 0.53 -7.90 -0.37
C CYS A 31 1.64 -7.53 0.63
N PHE A 32 1.28 -7.07 1.82
CA PHE A 32 2.20 -6.78 2.91
C PHE A 32 2.99 -8.04 3.29
N VAL A 33 2.32 -9.18 3.46
CA VAL A 33 3.00 -10.43 3.81
C VAL A 33 4.00 -10.83 2.72
N ILE A 34 3.61 -10.73 1.45
CA ILE A 34 4.47 -11.07 0.31
C ILE A 34 5.66 -10.10 0.22
N LEU A 35 5.41 -8.79 0.21
CA LEU A 35 6.45 -7.78 0.05
C LEU A 35 7.41 -7.74 1.23
N TYR A 36 6.88 -7.83 2.45
CA TYR A 36 7.69 -7.80 3.65
C TYR A 36 8.33 -9.17 3.91
N PHE A 37 7.58 -10.25 4.11
CA PHE A 37 8.18 -11.51 4.56
C PHE A 37 8.80 -12.35 3.45
N VAL A 38 8.17 -12.42 2.28
CA VAL A 38 8.61 -13.34 1.20
C VAL A 38 9.69 -12.71 0.33
N LEU A 39 9.43 -11.52 -0.21
CA LEU A 39 10.33 -10.86 -1.17
C LEU A 39 11.39 -9.98 -0.49
N GLY A 40 11.11 -9.48 0.72
CA GLY A 40 12.01 -8.54 1.39
C GLY A 40 12.23 -7.24 0.60
N TYR A 41 11.20 -6.76 -0.12
CA TYR A 41 11.33 -5.69 -1.11
C TYR A 41 11.92 -4.41 -0.52
N ARG A 42 13.14 -4.03 -0.95
CA ARG A 42 13.85 -2.79 -0.55
C ARG A 42 13.99 -2.56 0.95
N LYS A 43 13.94 -3.61 1.77
CA LYS A 43 14.03 -3.50 3.24
C LYS A 43 15.23 -2.72 3.71
N ARG A 44 16.40 -2.96 3.12
CA ARG A 44 17.65 -2.28 3.51
C ARG A 44 17.53 -0.76 3.37
N ILE A 45 17.04 -0.29 2.22
CA ILE A 45 16.88 1.16 1.95
C ILE A 45 15.91 1.79 2.95
N VAL A 46 14.79 1.11 3.24
CA VAL A 46 13.82 1.61 4.21
C VAL A 46 14.42 1.66 5.61
N MET A 47 15.15 0.62 6.04
CA MET A 47 15.79 0.61 7.36
C MET A 47 16.88 1.68 7.47
N ASP A 48 17.72 1.83 6.46
CA ASP A 48 18.79 2.83 6.45
C ASP A 48 18.19 4.25 6.49
N ASN A 49 17.12 4.52 5.74
CA ASN A 49 16.39 5.79 5.83
C ASN A 49 15.81 6.02 7.23
N LEU A 50 15.17 5.01 7.84
CA LEU A 50 14.60 5.16 9.18
C LEU A 50 15.66 5.41 10.25
N ARG A 51 16.82 4.75 10.16
CA ARG A 51 17.95 5.00 11.07
C ARG A 51 18.51 6.41 10.92
N ASN A 52 18.58 6.91 9.69
CA ASN A 52 19.04 8.27 9.42
C ASN A 52 18.01 9.33 9.86
N SER A 53 16.72 9.05 9.73
CA SER A 53 15.64 9.96 10.13
C SER A 53 15.38 9.96 11.63
N PHE A 54 15.63 8.85 12.32
CA PHE A 54 15.40 8.69 13.75
C PHE A 54 16.61 8.06 14.46
N PRO A 55 17.77 8.74 14.45
CA PRO A 55 19.01 8.20 15.02
C PRO A 55 18.92 7.95 16.53
N GLU A 56 18.01 8.64 17.23
CA GLU A 56 17.78 8.52 18.67
C GLU A 56 16.95 7.29 19.07
N LYS A 57 16.28 6.63 18.13
CA LYS A 57 15.38 5.50 18.42
C LYS A 57 16.13 4.17 18.50
N PRO A 58 15.75 3.26 19.41
CA PRO A 58 16.34 1.93 19.47
C PRO A 58 15.98 1.12 18.22
N GLU A 59 16.88 0.24 17.80
CA GLU A 59 16.74 -0.59 16.59
C GLU A 59 15.44 -1.43 16.57
N LYS A 60 14.91 -1.80 17.74
CA LYS A 60 13.60 -2.48 17.85
C LYS A 60 12.45 -1.58 17.36
N GLU A 61 12.45 -0.31 17.77
CA GLU A 61 11.42 0.65 17.38
C GLU A 61 11.53 0.98 15.88
N ILE A 62 12.76 1.11 15.36
CA ILE A 62 13.00 1.27 13.92
C ILE A 62 12.39 0.13 13.11
N LYS A 63 12.58 -1.13 13.56
CA LYS A 63 11.99 -2.30 12.90
C LYS A 63 10.46 -2.30 12.95
N ASP A 64 9.88 -1.87 14.06
CA ASP A 64 8.42 -1.79 14.23
C ASP A 64 7.81 -0.69 13.37
N ILE A 65 8.45 0.49 13.29
CA ILE A 65 8.09 1.56 12.34
C ILE A 65 8.20 1.04 10.91
N GLY A 66 9.28 0.32 10.58
CA GLY A 66 9.46 -0.32 9.29
C GLY A 66 8.29 -1.23 8.91
N LYS A 67 7.89 -2.14 9.81
CA LYS A 67 6.74 -3.03 9.57
C LYS A 67 5.44 -2.24 9.34
N LYS A 68 5.18 -1.21 10.16
CA LYS A 68 4.02 -0.33 10.00
C LYS A 68 4.05 0.40 8.67
N PHE A 69 5.21 0.91 8.27
CA PHE A 69 5.42 1.53 6.96
C PHE A 69 5.06 0.58 5.82
N TYR A 70 5.53 -0.68 5.84
CA TYR A 70 5.21 -1.61 4.76
C TYR A 70 3.74 -1.97 4.68
N ARG A 71 3.05 -2.09 5.81
CA ARG A 71 1.59 -2.30 5.82
C ARG A 71 0.87 -1.09 5.24
N TYR A 72 1.17 0.10 5.75
CA TYR A 72 0.62 1.35 5.25
C TYR A 72 0.94 1.57 3.77
N PHE A 73 2.12 1.19 3.30
CA PHE A 73 2.50 1.31 1.90
C PHE A 73 1.63 0.43 0.99
N CYS A 74 1.28 -0.78 1.43
CA CYS A 74 0.34 -1.63 0.69
C CYS A 74 -1.07 -1.03 0.69
N ASP A 75 -1.51 -0.49 1.83
CA ASP A 75 -2.81 0.17 1.95
C ASP A 75 -2.87 1.37 0.98
N LEU A 76 -1.85 2.22 1.01
CA LEU A 76 -1.74 3.41 0.16
C LEU A 76 -1.79 3.06 -1.33
N ILE A 77 -1.13 1.98 -1.77
CA ILE A 77 -1.19 1.55 -3.17
C ILE A 77 -2.62 1.18 -3.57
N LEU A 78 -3.29 0.36 -2.76
CA LEU A 78 -4.64 -0.11 -3.09
C LEU A 78 -5.69 0.99 -2.93
N GLU A 79 -5.55 1.87 -1.96
CA GLU A 79 -6.38 3.07 -1.82
C GLU A 79 -6.19 4.03 -3.00
N THR A 80 -4.95 4.18 -3.50
CA THR A 80 -4.69 4.96 -4.72
C THR A 80 -5.43 4.35 -5.91
N LEU A 81 -5.45 3.02 -6.07
CA LEU A 81 -6.24 2.37 -7.12
C LEU A 81 -7.75 2.59 -6.91
N LYS A 82 -8.23 2.58 -5.67
CA LYS A 82 -9.64 2.85 -5.35
C LYS A 82 -10.09 4.24 -5.82
N THR A 83 -9.19 5.23 -5.84
CA THR A 83 -9.50 6.59 -6.33
C THR A 83 -10.01 6.63 -7.77
N LEU A 84 -9.69 5.62 -8.59
CA LEU A 84 -10.15 5.51 -9.98
C LEU A 84 -11.66 5.28 -10.12
N THR A 85 -12.32 4.75 -9.08
CA THR A 85 -13.74 4.32 -9.16
C THR A 85 -14.60 4.86 -8.02
N ILE A 86 -13.99 5.40 -6.96
CA ILE A 86 -14.71 5.91 -5.79
C ILE A 86 -15.55 7.14 -6.15
N SER A 87 -16.76 7.21 -5.61
CA SER A 87 -17.62 8.39 -5.81
C SER A 87 -17.22 9.56 -4.89
N PRO A 88 -17.45 10.82 -5.31
CA PRO A 88 -17.21 11.98 -4.44
C PRO A 88 -18.01 11.93 -3.12
N LYS A 89 -19.18 11.27 -3.12
CA LYS A 89 -20.00 11.09 -1.92
C LYS A 89 -19.30 10.19 -0.90
N GLU A 90 -18.75 9.06 -1.34
CA GLU A 90 -18.00 8.14 -0.47
C GLU A 90 -16.71 8.76 0.05
N VAL A 91 -16.02 9.56 -0.76
CA VAL A 91 -14.84 10.32 -0.32
C VAL A 91 -15.20 11.25 0.84
N ARG A 92 -16.28 12.04 0.70
CA ARG A 92 -16.74 12.95 1.78
C ARG A 92 -17.17 12.24 3.06
N GLN A 93 -17.58 10.97 2.99
CA GLN A 93 -17.91 10.18 4.18
C GLN A 93 -16.67 9.68 4.92
N ARG A 94 -15.53 9.55 4.22
CA ARG A 94 -14.31 8.94 4.73
C ARG A 94 -13.21 9.95 5.06
N VAL A 95 -13.18 11.07 4.35
CA VAL A 95 -12.21 12.15 4.55
C VAL A 95 -12.89 13.27 5.31
N GLN A 96 -12.44 13.50 6.54
CA GLN A 96 -12.84 14.61 7.38
C GLN A 96 -11.62 15.51 7.58
N PHE A 97 -11.83 16.83 7.53
CA PHE A 97 -10.83 17.82 7.85
C PHE A 97 -11.20 18.42 9.20
N ASP A 98 -10.22 18.48 10.10
CA ASP A 98 -10.34 19.21 11.37
C ASP A 98 -10.24 20.72 11.16
#